data_AF-A0A2M8BT30-F1
#
_entry.id   AF-A0A2M8BT30-F1
#
_cell.length_a   1.000
_cell.length_b   1.000
_cell.length_c   1.000
_cell.angle_alpha   90.00
_cell.angle_beta   90.00
_cell.angle_gamma   90.00
#
_symmetry.space_group_name_H-M   'P 1'
#
loop_
_entity.id
_entity.type
_entity.pdbx_description
1 polymer ?
#
loop_
_entity_poly.entity_id
_entity_poly.type
_entity_poly.pdbx_seq_one_letter_code
_entity_poly.pdbx_strand_id
1 'polypeptide(L)'
;MPIEMSDSTRDLLMSVPPADVRAPLRERRYLDTDAKRITALFEDDGRRARLGKTGYDLNFLDLIKELAEIYSKSRAATLGSDAVSSGSKREEAITEGEAEAAIIVAACRFQLGHIEGMSLKLDAAAVATGALDLAIDLDVLAVIVENNISKFARNELFDAPKHIALAREHANKVRTLVEAEEAPPELGSARDMRNRASTLLWNRLLELRTAARFAFSGDDKVLSAIRIRRR
;
A
#
# COMPACT_ATOMS: atom_id res chain seq x y z
N MET A 1 -1.15 -6.89 20.78
CA MET A 1 -2.21 -6.02 21.33
C MET A 1 -3.49 -6.24 20.52
N PRO A 2 -4.64 -6.45 21.15
CA PRO A 2 -5.92 -6.50 20.44
C PRO A 2 -6.16 -5.16 19.75
N ILE A 3 -6.61 -5.20 18.49
CA ILE A 3 -7.01 -4.00 17.74
C ILE A 3 -8.34 -3.55 18.33
N GLU A 4 -8.33 -2.45 19.07
CA GLU A 4 -9.54 -1.79 19.55
C GLU A 4 -10.37 -1.33 18.34
N MET A 5 -11.64 -1.74 18.32
CA MET A 5 -12.65 -1.35 17.34
C MET A 5 -14.03 -1.49 18.00
N SER A 6 -15.02 -0.73 17.51
CA SER A 6 -16.41 -0.86 17.93
C SER A 6 -17.00 -2.20 17.48
N ASP A 7 -17.99 -2.71 18.24
CA ASP A 7 -18.67 -3.96 17.89
C ASP A 7 -19.38 -3.86 16.53
N SER A 8 -19.95 -2.68 16.21
CA SER A 8 -20.55 -2.40 14.91
C SER A 8 -19.54 -2.52 13.75
N THR A 9 -18.34 -1.96 13.93
CA THR A 9 -17.28 -2.05 12.91
C THR A 9 -16.73 -3.47 12.79
N ARG A 10 -16.63 -4.22 13.90
CA ARG A 10 -16.29 -5.64 13.88
C ARG A 10 -17.32 -6.45 13.08
N ASP A 11 -18.60 -6.30 13.38
CA ASP A 11 -19.67 -7.01 12.67
C ASP A 11 -19.67 -6.68 11.18
N LEU A 12 -19.44 -5.40 10.83
CA LEU A 12 -19.31 -4.99 9.44
C LEU A 12 -18.12 -5.65 8.73
N LEU A 13 -16.94 -5.70 9.37
CA LEU A 13 -15.77 -6.38 8.83
C LEU A 13 -16.02 -7.87 8.61
N MET A 14 -16.68 -8.54 9.56
CA MET A 14 -16.98 -9.96 9.49
C MET A 14 -18.10 -10.27 8.48
N SER A 15 -18.99 -9.31 8.20
CA SER A 15 -20.05 -9.45 7.21
C SER A 15 -19.54 -9.56 5.76
N VAL A 16 -18.31 -9.13 5.47
CA VAL A 16 -17.70 -9.26 4.14
C VAL A 16 -17.47 -10.75 3.84
N PRO A 17 -18.09 -11.34 2.80
CA PRO A 17 -17.85 -12.73 2.47
C PRO A 17 -16.36 -12.97 2.14
N PRO A 18 -15.75 -14.09 2.55
CA PRO A 18 -14.34 -14.37 2.22
C PRO A 18 -14.02 -14.29 0.72
N ALA A 19 -14.99 -14.63 -0.14
CA ALA A 19 -14.85 -14.53 -1.59
C ALA A 19 -14.72 -13.08 -2.12
N ASP A 20 -15.22 -12.10 -1.36
CA ASP A 20 -15.18 -10.67 -1.70
C ASP A 20 -13.99 -9.95 -1.06
N VAL A 21 -13.31 -10.59 -0.11
CA VAL A 21 -12.13 -10.06 0.56
C VAL A 21 -10.97 -10.01 -0.43
N ARG A 22 -10.48 -8.80 -0.70
CA ARG A 22 -9.34 -8.59 -1.60
C ARG A 22 -8.10 -8.25 -0.81
N ALA A 23 -6.97 -8.80 -1.24
CA ALA A 23 -5.68 -8.31 -0.79
C ALA A 23 -5.53 -6.82 -1.19
N PRO A 24 -4.89 -5.99 -0.35
CA PRO A 24 -4.62 -4.60 -0.70
C PRO A 24 -3.81 -4.52 -2.00
N LEU A 25 -4.34 -3.83 -3.01
CA LEU A 25 -3.60 -3.57 -4.26
C LEU A 25 -2.41 -2.64 -3.99
N ARG A 26 -1.34 -2.71 -4.81
CA ARG A 26 -0.15 -1.84 -4.72
C ARG A 26 -0.48 -0.34 -4.59
N GLU A 27 -1.47 0.14 -5.34
CA GLU A 27 -1.95 1.54 -5.31
C GLU A 27 -2.59 1.95 -3.98
N ARG A 28 -2.84 0.99 -3.09
CA ARG A 28 -3.54 1.13 -1.80
C ARG A 28 -2.58 1.00 -0.61
N ARG A 29 -1.26 1.05 -0.84
CA ARG A 29 -0.23 1.04 0.23
C ARG A 29 -0.39 2.20 1.22
N TYR A 30 -0.96 3.32 0.76
CA TYR A 30 -1.26 4.51 1.55
C TYR A 30 -2.76 4.73 1.79
N LEU A 31 -3.56 3.66 1.77
CA LEU A 31 -5.01 3.77 1.89
C LEU A 31 -5.46 4.44 3.20
N ASP A 32 -4.74 4.19 4.29
CA ASP A 32 -4.96 4.87 5.59
C ASP A 32 -4.61 6.36 5.52
N THR A 33 -3.51 6.72 4.86
CA THR A 33 -3.06 8.11 4.70
C THR A 33 -4.03 8.87 3.80
N ASP A 34 -4.48 8.25 2.71
CA ASP A 34 -5.49 8.80 1.82
C ASP A 34 -6.83 8.95 2.54
N ALA A 35 -7.22 7.98 3.36
CA ALA A 35 -8.43 8.06 4.18
C ALA A 35 -8.37 9.24 5.15
N LYS A 36 -7.29 9.36 5.95
CA LYS A 36 -7.07 10.47 6.88
C LYS A 36 -7.11 11.82 6.18
N ARG A 37 -6.41 11.94 5.04
CA ARG A 37 -6.36 13.17 4.27
C ARG A 37 -7.72 13.57 3.71
N ILE A 38 -8.47 12.62 3.14
CA ILE A 38 -9.78 12.89 2.55
C ILE A 38 -10.80 13.22 3.63
N THR A 39 -10.83 12.49 4.74
CA THR A 39 -11.77 12.78 5.84
C THR A 39 -11.48 14.13 6.51
N ALA A 40 -10.20 14.50 6.65
CA ALA A 40 -9.80 15.83 7.15
C ALA A 40 -10.34 16.99 6.30
N LEU A 41 -10.56 16.80 4.99
CA LEU A 41 -11.17 17.85 4.14
C LEU A 41 -12.61 18.18 4.55
N PHE A 42 -13.31 17.23 5.18
CA PHE A 42 -14.71 17.32 5.60
C PHE A 42 -14.87 17.47 7.11
N GLU A 43 -13.81 17.86 7.82
CA GLU A 43 -13.90 18.32 9.22
C GLU A 43 -14.42 19.76 9.31
N ASP A 44 -14.30 20.53 8.22
CA ASP A 44 -14.94 21.84 8.09
C ASP A 44 -16.48 21.70 8.03
N ASP A 45 -17.18 22.37 8.94
CA ASP A 45 -18.64 22.30 9.08
C ASP A 45 -19.38 22.67 7.80
N GLY A 46 -18.87 23.64 7.04
CA GLY A 46 -19.46 24.07 5.77
C GLY A 46 -19.39 22.98 4.70
N ARG A 47 -18.22 22.34 4.56
CA ARG A 47 -18.04 21.21 3.64
C ARG A 47 -18.82 19.98 4.09
N ARG A 48 -18.82 19.69 5.39
CA ARG A 48 -19.56 18.56 5.98
C ARG A 48 -21.06 18.70 5.73
N ALA A 49 -21.62 19.88 6.01
CA ALA A 49 -23.03 20.16 5.76
C ALA A 49 -23.38 20.06 4.27
N ARG A 50 -22.53 20.57 3.38
CA ARG A 50 -22.72 20.49 1.93
C ARG A 50 -22.66 19.05 1.41
N LEU A 51 -21.76 18.22 1.94
CA LEU A 51 -21.71 16.79 1.62
C LEU A 51 -23.00 16.08 2.06
N GLY A 52 -23.51 16.39 3.26
CA GLY A 52 -24.76 15.80 3.77
C GLY A 52 -25.98 16.08 2.88
N LYS A 53 -26.03 17.24 2.20
CA LYS A 53 -27.10 17.57 1.24
C LYS A 53 -27.16 16.65 0.02
N THR A 54 -26.13 15.83 -0.22
CA THR A 54 -26.13 14.83 -1.30
C THR A 54 -26.86 13.53 -0.93
N GLY A 55 -27.29 13.39 0.33
CA GLY A 55 -27.80 12.12 0.86
C GLY A 55 -26.71 11.16 1.33
N TYR A 56 -25.43 11.58 1.31
CA TYR A 56 -24.33 10.81 1.89
C TYR A 56 -24.45 10.76 3.42
N ASP A 57 -24.39 9.57 3.99
CA ASP A 57 -24.42 9.37 5.44
C ASP A 57 -23.09 9.85 6.06
N LEU A 58 -23.16 10.95 6.82
CA LEU A 58 -22.00 11.56 7.45
C LEU A 58 -21.36 10.69 8.53
N ASN A 59 -22.07 9.71 9.08
CA ASN A 59 -21.51 8.74 10.03
C ASN A 59 -20.43 7.87 9.37
N PHE A 60 -20.47 7.73 8.03
CA PHE A 60 -19.41 7.00 7.32
C PHE A 60 -18.06 7.72 7.33
N LEU A 61 -17.99 9.02 7.65
CA LEU A 61 -16.70 9.69 7.80
C LEU A 61 -15.94 9.14 9.00
N ASP A 62 -16.62 8.85 10.10
CA ASP A 62 -16.03 8.29 11.31
C ASP A 62 -15.69 6.81 11.12
N LEU A 63 -16.57 6.05 10.44
CA LEU A 63 -16.29 4.68 10.01
C LEU A 63 -15.03 4.59 9.12
N ILE A 64 -14.83 5.51 8.18
CA ILE A 64 -13.64 5.55 7.33
C ILE A 64 -12.37 5.76 8.17
N LYS A 65 -12.42 6.62 9.19
CA LYS A 65 -11.28 6.84 10.11
C LYS A 65 -10.97 5.58 10.90
N GLU A 66 -11.99 4.92 11.46
CA GLU A 66 -11.83 3.68 12.22
C GLU A 66 -11.26 2.54 11.34
N LEU A 67 -11.81 2.34 10.14
CA LEU A 67 -11.31 1.35 9.17
C LEU A 67 -9.86 1.62 8.76
N ALA A 68 -9.46 2.90 8.63
CA ALA A 68 -8.07 3.28 8.34
C ALA A 68 -7.12 2.92 9.48
N GLU A 69 -7.53 3.10 10.73
CA GLU A 69 -6.74 2.67 11.89
C GLU A 69 -6.63 1.15 11.97
N ILE A 70 -7.73 0.42 11.78
CA ILE A 70 -7.74 -1.05 11.78
C ILE A 70 -6.82 -1.57 10.69
N TYR A 71 -6.91 -1.01 9.48
CA TYR A 71 -6.02 -1.37 8.38
C TYR A 71 -4.54 -1.11 8.74
N SER A 72 -4.22 0.06 9.30
CA SER A 72 -2.85 0.41 9.71
C SER A 72 -2.31 -0.51 10.81
N LYS A 73 -3.10 -0.77 11.86
CA LYS A 73 -2.71 -1.63 12.99
C LYS A 73 -2.58 -3.09 12.57
N SER A 74 -3.50 -3.60 11.74
CA SER A 74 -3.44 -4.95 11.19
C SER A 74 -2.22 -5.12 10.27
N ARG A 75 -1.93 -4.12 9.44
CA ARG A 75 -0.70 -4.09 8.64
C ARG A 75 0.53 -4.14 9.53
N ALA A 76 0.63 -3.29 10.55
CA ALA A 76 1.76 -3.29 11.49
C ALA A 76 1.93 -4.64 12.22
N ALA A 77 0.84 -5.29 12.62
CA ALA A 77 0.88 -6.61 13.25
C ALA A 77 1.38 -7.70 12.29
N THR A 78 1.01 -7.63 11.01
CA THR A 78 1.58 -8.53 9.97
C THR A 78 3.05 -8.25 9.70
N LEU A 79 3.53 -7.01 9.91
CA LEU A 79 4.93 -6.62 9.68
C LEU A 79 5.85 -6.91 10.88
N GLY A 80 5.36 -6.76 12.12
CA GLY A 80 6.15 -6.98 13.34
C GLY A 80 6.38 -8.45 13.69
N SER A 81 5.53 -9.34 13.17
CA SER A 81 5.66 -10.80 13.33
C SER A 81 6.59 -11.42 12.27
N ASP A 82 6.67 -10.82 11.10
CA ASP A 82 7.69 -11.10 10.07
C ASP A 82 9.13 -10.80 10.57
N ALA A 83 9.35 -10.15 11.72
CA ALA A 83 10.69 -9.91 12.27
C ALA A 83 11.13 -10.98 13.31
N VAL A 84 10.21 -11.84 13.78
CA VAL A 84 10.44 -12.72 14.95
C VAL A 84 10.60 -14.21 14.57
N SER A 85 10.14 -14.63 13.38
CA SER A 85 10.54 -15.91 12.78
C SER A 85 11.50 -15.66 11.62
N SER A 86 12.80 -15.86 11.82
CA SER A 86 13.72 -16.03 10.69
C SER A 86 14.57 -17.26 10.90
N GLY A 87 14.24 -18.34 10.17
CA GLY A 87 15.26 -19.34 9.84
C GLY A 87 16.39 -18.65 9.05
N SER A 88 17.65 -19.07 9.22
CA SER A 88 18.81 -18.37 8.64
C SER A 88 18.71 -18.13 7.12
N LYS A 89 17.98 -19.00 6.41
CA LYS A 89 17.72 -18.89 4.96
C LYS A 89 16.81 -17.73 4.57
N ARG A 90 15.88 -17.34 5.46
CA ARG A 90 14.97 -16.20 5.26
C ARG A 90 15.72 -14.89 5.41
N GLU A 91 16.52 -14.77 6.45
CA GLU A 91 17.37 -13.59 6.69
C GLU A 91 18.36 -13.38 5.55
N GLU A 92 18.97 -14.48 5.06
CA GLU A 92 19.87 -14.46 3.91
C GLU A 92 19.15 -13.99 2.63
N ALA A 93 17.96 -14.53 2.34
CA ALA A 93 17.17 -14.10 1.18
C ALA A 93 16.71 -12.62 1.27
N ILE A 94 16.38 -12.14 2.46
CA ILE A 94 16.05 -10.73 2.70
C ILE A 94 17.28 -9.87 2.44
N THR A 95 18.43 -10.22 3.02
CA THR A 95 19.69 -9.48 2.87
C THR A 95 20.12 -9.39 1.41
N GLU A 96 20.07 -10.50 0.67
CA GLU A 96 20.36 -10.53 -0.77
C GLU A 96 19.39 -9.63 -1.56
N GLY A 97 18.10 -9.68 -1.23
CA GLY A 97 17.09 -8.85 -1.87
C GLY A 97 17.30 -7.36 -1.58
N GLU A 98 17.64 -6.97 -0.35
CA GLU A 98 17.93 -5.58 0.01
C GLU A 98 19.16 -5.05 -0.73
N ALA A 99 20.22 -5.87 -0.84
CA ALA A 99 21.41 -5.52 -1.59
C ALA A 99 21.09 -5.29 -3.08
N GLU A 100 20.30 -6.17 -3.70
CA GLU A 100 19.89 -6.02 -5.10
C GLU A 100 19.02 -4.77 -5.29
N ALA A 101 18.06 -4.53 -4.38
CA ALA A 101 17.23 -3.34 -4.41
C ALA A 101 18.07 -2.05 -4.32
N ALA A 102 19.08 -2.02 -3.44
CA ALA A 102 19.99 -0.88 -3.31
C ALA A 102 20.77 -0.59 -4.59
N ILE A 103 21.27 -1.62 -5.28
CA ILE A 103 21.97 -1.48 -6.57
C ILE A 103 21.04 -0.89 -7.62
N ILE A 104 19.82 -1.42 -7.76
CA ILE A 104 18.86 -0.94 -8.75
C ILE A 104 18.40 0.48 -8.45
N VAL A 105 18.14 0.83 -7.18
CA VAL A 105 17.77 2.19 -6.77
C VAL A 105 18.88 3.18 -7.10
N ALA A 106 20.14 2.84 -6.83
CA ALA A 106 21.28 3.70 -7.16
C ALA A 106 21.37 3.93 -8.68
N ALA A 107 21.27 2.87 -9.48
CA ALA A 107 21.28 2.96 -10.93
C ALA A 107 20.12 3.80 -11.47
N CYS A 108 18.90 3.59 -10.95
CA CYS A 108 17.73 4.35 -11.34
C CYS A 108 17.83 5.82 -10.95
N ARG A 109 18.36 6.16 -9.76
CA ARG A 109 18.55 7.56 -9.35
C ARG A 109 19.51 8.29 -10.28
N PHE A 110 20.61 7.64 -10.66
CA PHE A 110 21.55 8.20 -11.62
C PHE A 110 20.92 8.38 -13.01
N GLN A 111 20.30 7.33 -13.54
CA GLN A 111 19.86 7.31 -14.93
C GLN A 111 18.51 8.00 -15.16
N LEU A 112 17.65 8.05 -14.15
CA LEU A 112 16.27 8.50 -14.25
C LEU A 112 15.94 9.67 -13.30
N GLY A 113 16.89 10.13 -12.46
CA GLY A 113 16.64 11.17 -11.46
C GLY A 113 16.24 12.54 -12.04
N HIS A 114 16.48 12.77 -13.33
CA HIS A 114 16.04 13.95 -14.06
C HIS A 114 14.58 13.86 -14.56
N ILE A 115 13.95 12.69 -14.47
CA ILE A 115 12.55 12.48 -14.87
C ILE A 115 11.64 12.91 -13.71
N GLU A 116 10.71 13.82 -14.01
CA GLU A 116 9.77 14.32 -13.01
C GLU A 116 9.00 13.18 -12.34
N GLY A 117 8.97 13.21 -10.99
CA GLY A 117 8.30 12.20 -10.18
C GLY A 117 9.04 10.87 -10.02
N MET A 118 10.17 10.64 -10.71
CA MET A 118 10.90 9.38 -10.59
C MET A 118 11.59 9.23 -9.23
N SER A 119 12.19 10.30 -8.70
CA SER A 119 12.79 10.28 -7.36
C SER A 119 11.77 9.88 -6.30
N LEU A 120 10.54 10.40 -6.38
CA LEU A 120 9.45 10.01 -5.47
C LEU A 120 9.04 8.54 -5.60
N LYS A 121 9.05 7.99 -6.83
CA LYS A 121 8.75 6.57 -7.07
C LYS A 121 9.85 5.65 -6.53
N LEU A 122 11.12 6.05 -6.68
CA LEU A 122 12.27 5.32 -6.15
C LEU A 122 12.31 5.39 -4.63
N ASP A 123 12.02 6.55 -4.04
CA ASP A 123 11.92 6.70 -2.58
C ASP A 123 10.75 5.87 -2.02
N ALA A 124 9.64 5.76 -2.75
CA ALA A 124 8.52 4.91 -2.34
C ALA A 124 8.84 3.40 -2.42
N ALA A 125 9.73 2.99 -3.32
CA ALA A 125 10.20 1.60 -3.44
C ALA A 125 11.37 1.28 -2.49
N ALA A 126 12.15 2.27 -2.07
CA ALA A 126 13.35 2.09 -1.23
C ALA A 126 13.08 2.12 0.29
N VAL A 127 11.81 2.21 0.72
CA VAL A 127 11.40 2.34 2.13
C VAL A 127 10.76 1.05 2.66
N ALA A 128 11.02 -0.10 2.03
CA ALA A 128 10.55 -1.38 2.54
C ALA A 128 10.94 -1.59 4.01
N THR A 129 9.96 -1.95 4.82
CA THR A 129 10.17 -2.53 6.15
C THR A 129 9.49 -3.90 6.15
N GLY A 130 10.25 -4.97 5.94
CA GLY A 130 9.77 -6.37 5.99
C GLY A 130 9.89 -7.14 4.68
N ALA A 131 9.92 -8.47 4.78
CA ALA A 131 10.24 -9.41 3.69
C ALA A 131 9.24 -9.37 2.52
N LEU A 132 7.93 -9.34 2.79
CA LEU A 132 6.92 -9.26 1.72
C LEU A 132 6.96 -7.92 0.98
N ASP A 133 7.18 -6.83 1.72
CA ASP A 133 7.33 -5.50 1.14
C ASP A 133 8.59 -5.44 0.26
N LEU A 134 9.72 -6.04 0.70
CA LEU A 134 10.93 -6.19 -0.10
C LEU A 134 10.69 -6.95 -1.41
N ALA A 135 10.00 -8.10 -1.35
CA ALA A 135 9.68 -8.88 -2.56
C ALA A 135 8.81 -8.07 -3.54
N ILE A 136 7.87 -7.28 -3.02
CA ILE A 136 7.05 -6.38 -3.82
C ILE A 136 7.91 -5.27 -4.42
N ASP A 137 8.80 -4.66 -3.65
CA ASP A 137 9.61 -3.53 -4.08
C ASP A 137 10.65 -3.96 -5.13
N LEU A 138 11.25 -5.15 -5.01
CA LEU A 138 12.10 -5.76 -6.03
C LEU A 138 11.39 -5.91 -7.39
N ASP A 139 10.15 -6.41 -7.39
CA ASP A 139 9.36 -6.50 -8.62
C ASP A 139 9.01 -5.11 -9.19
N VAL A 140 8.79 -4.10 -8.33
CA VAL A 140 8.57 -2.72 -8.80
C VAL A 140 9.83 -2.18 -9.46
N LEU A 141 10.98 -2.35 -8.82
CA LEU A 141 12.27 -1.90 -9.35
C LEU A 141 12.58 -2.56 -10.68
N ALA A 142 12.34 -3.88 -10.81
CA ALA A 142 12.46 -4.60 -12.07
C ALA A 142 11.59 -3.97 -13.17
N VAL A 143 10.31 -3.67 -12.88
CA VAL A 143 9.39 -3.04 -13.83
C VAL A 143 9.82 -1.61 -14.19
N ILE A 144 10.36 -0.84 -13.24
CA ILE A 144 10.88 0.51 -13.51
C ILE A 144 12.05 0.43 -14.49
N VAL A 145 12.99 -0.48 -14.26
CA VAL A 145 14.15 -0.69 -15.15
C VAL A 145 13.68 -1.18 -16.53
N GLU A 146 12.78 -2.15 -16.58
CA GLU A 146 12.23 -2.73 -17.82
C GLU A 146 11.54 -1.66 -18.68
N ASN A 147 10.67 -0.84 -18.09
CA ASN A 147 9.99 0.25 -18.79
C ASN A 147 10.92 1.36 -19.29
N ASN A 148 12.13 1.46 -18.71
CA ASN A 148 13.11 2.48 -19.06
C ASN A 148 14.41 1.87 -19.60
N ILE A 149 14.37 0.63 -20.11
CA ILE A 149 15.59 -0.14 -20.44
C ILE A 149 16.51 0.59 -21.43
N SER A 150 15.92 1.33 -22.38
CA SER A 150 16.66 2.15 -23.34
C SER A 150 17.48 3.26 -22.69
N LYS A 151 17.08 3.75 -21.53
CA LYS A 151 17.83 4.73 -20.74
C LYS A 151 19.08 4.11 -20.14
N PHE A 152 19.12 2.81 -19.87
CA PHE A 152 20.27 2.13 -19.30
C PHE A 152 21.28 1.61 -20.34
N ALA A 153 20.95 1.67 -21.65
CA ALA A 153 21.78 1.09 -22.71
C ALA A 153 23.22 1.65 -22.83
N ARG A 154 23.50 2.81 -22.23
CA ARG A 154 24.84 3.43 -22.21
C ARG A 154 25.58 3.28 -20.87
N ASN A 155 24.95 2.62 -19.89
CA ASN A 155 25.54 2.41 -18.57
C ASN A 155 26.27 1.07 -18.55
N GLU A 156 27.58 1.09 -18.80
CA GLU A 156 28.43 -0.12 -18.78
C GLU A 156 28.58 -0.74 -17.38
N LEU A 157 28.24 0.01 -16.32
CA LEU A 157 28.33 -0.44 -14.93
C LEU A 157 27.03 -1.09 -14.43
N PHE A 158 25.96 -1.08 -15.22
CA PHE A 158 24.66 -1.63 -14.83
C PHE A 158 24.03 -2.44 -15.97
N ASP A 159 24.11 -3.77 -15.85
CA ASP A 159 23.45 -4.71 -16.75
C ASP A 159 21.96 -4.82 -16.42
N ALA A 160 21.16 -3.96 -17.06
CA ALA A 160 19.72 -3.86 -16.80
C ALA A 160 18.97 -5.21 -16.96
N PRO A 161 19.16 -5.99 -18.05
CA PRO A 161 18.57 -7.33 -18.16
C PRO A 161 18.91 -8.26 -16.99
N LYS A 162 20.18 -8.28 -16.56
CA LYS A 162 20.63 -9.12 -15.44
C LYS A 162 19.96 -8.72 -14.13
N HIS A 163 19.95 -7.43 -13.80
CA HIS A 163 19.37 -6.94 -12.55
C HIS A 163 17.84 -7.05 -12.52
N ILE A 164 17.15 -6.97 -13.66
CA ILE A 164 15.72 -7.31 -13.75
C ILE A 164 15.48 -8.77 -13.37
N ALA A 165 16.30 -9.69 -13.89
CA ALA A 165 16.18 -11.12 -13.60
C ALA A 165 16.47 -11.43 -12.12
N LEU A 166 17.57 -10.89 -11.59
CA LEU A 166 17.95 -11.05 -10.18
C LEU A 166 16.89 -10.49 -9.24
N ALA A 167 16.34 -9.31 -9.51
CA ALA A 167 15.29 -8.74 -8.68
C ALA A 167 14.04 -9.65 -8.62
N ARG A 168 13.60 -10.20 -9.75
CA ARG A 168 12.47 -11.15 -9.81
C ARG A 168 12.80 -12.46 -9.09
N GLU A 169 14.02 -12.95 -9.21
CA GLU A 169 14.50 -14.14 -8.51
C GLU A 169 14.46 -13.95 -6.99
N HIS A 170 15.06 -12.87 -6.48
CA HIS A 170 15.06 -12.54 -5.05
C HIS A 170 13.62 -12.28 -4.55
N ALA A 171 12.77 -11.60 -5.33
CA ALA A 171 11.37 -11.41 -4.98
C ALA A 171 10.63 -12.75 -4.78
N ASN A 172 10.82 -13.70 -5.71
CA ASN A 172 10.22 -15.03 -5.60
C ASN A 172 10.80 -15.83 -4.43
N LYS A 173 12.13 -15.82 -4.24
CA LYS A 173 12.80 -16.50 -3.13
C LYS A 173 12.27 -16.00 -1.78
N VAL A 174 12.13 -14.69 -1.62
CA VAL A 174 11.57 -14.08 -0.41
C VAL A 174 10.09 -14.45 -0.22
N ARG A 175 9.25 -14.41 -1.26
CA ARG A 175 7.85 -14.87 -1.18
C ARG A 175 7.73 -16.31 -0.72
N THR A 176 8.44 -17.22 -1.38
CA THR A 176 8.38 -18.65 -1.07
C THR A 176 8.80 -18.93 0.37
N LEU A 177 9.84 -18.25 0.87
CA LEU A 177 10.29 -18.44 2.25
C LEU A 177 9.33 -17.83 3.28
N VAL A 178 8.65 -16.73 2.95
CA VAL A 178 7.59 -16.17 3.82
C VAL A 178 6.32 -17.03 3.80
N GLU A 179 6.01 -17.66 2.67
CA GLU A 179 4.86 -18.56 2.54
C GLU A 179 5.10 -19.94 3.16
N ALA A 180 6.34 -20.41 3.19
CA ALA A 180 6.75 -21.70 3.74
C ALA A 180 6.86 -21.70 5.28
N GLU A 181 6.98 -20.54 5.92
CA GLU A 181 6.84 -20.44 7.37
C GLU A 181 5.34 -20.48 7.73
N GLU A 182 4.91 -21.54 8.42
CA GLU A 182 3.54 -21.62 8.97
C GLU A 182 3.31 -20.41 9.87
N ALA A 183 2.50 -19.48 9.37
CA ALA A 183 2.14 -18.28 10.11
C ALA A 183 1.42 -18.70 11.41
N PRO A 184 1.82 -18.19 12.59
CA PRO A 184 1.05 -18.31 13.81
C PRO A 184 -0.44 -18.00 13.55
N PRO A 185 -1.42 -18.68 14.18
CA PRO A 185 -2.85 -18.44 13.96
C PRO A 185 -3.25 -16.96 14.11
N GLU A 186 -2.53 -16.22 14.95
CA GLU A 186 -2.67 -14.78 15.21
C GLU A 186 -2.29 -13.90 14.00
N LEU A 187 -1.39 -14.39 13.14
CA LEU A 187 -1.00 -13.74 11.89
C LEU A 187 -2.06 -13.95 10.80
N GLY A 188 -2.71 -15.12 10.77
CA GLY A 188 -3.84 -15.42 9.90
C GLY A 188 -5.01 -14.46 10.16
N SER A 189 -5.35 -14.25 11.43
CA SER A 189 -6.42 -13.32 11.83
C SER A 189 -6.04 -11.86 11.52
N ALA A 190 -4.79 -11.44 11.74
CA ALA A 190 -4.32 -10.10 11.37
C ALA A 190 -4.34 -9.86 9.85
N ARG A 191 -3.95 -10.86 9.04
CA ARG A 191 -4.01 -10.80 7.57
C ARG A 191 -5.44 -10.69 7.06
N ASP A 192 -6.35 -11.50 7.60
CA ASP A 192 -7.78 -11.45 7.26
C ASP A 192 -8.39 -10.09 7.62
N MET A 193 -8.12 -9.60 8.84
CA MET A 193 -8.57 -8.28 9.30
C MET A 193 -8.04 -7.15 8.41
N ARG A 194 -6.77 -7.21 8.03
CA ARG A 194 -6.15 -6.25 7.11
C ARG A 194 -6.86 -6.24 5.75
N ASN A 195 -7.11 -7.41 5.17
CA ASN A 195 -7.71 -7.52 3.85
C ASN A 195 -9.18 -7.07 3.86
N ARG A 196 -9.95 -7.44 4.89
CA ARG A 196 -11.33 -6.97 5.10
C ARG A 196 -11.40 -5.46 5.28
N ALA A 197 -10.54 -4.90 6.14
CA ALA A 197 -10.47 -3.46 6.37
C ALA A 197 -10.08 -2.72 5.09
N SER A 198 -9.10 -3.21 4.32
CA SER A 198 -8.72 -2.63 3.04
C SER A 198 -9.88 -2.63 2.03
N THR A 199 -10.63 -3.72 1.95
CA THR A 199 -11.76 -3.88 1.04
C THR A 199 -12.88 -2.89 1.37
N LEU A 200 -13.31 -2.84 2.63
CA LEU A 200 -14.37 -1.90 3.06
C LEU A 200 -13.92 -0.45 2.96
N LEU A 201 -12.70 -0.14 3.40
CA LEU A 201 -12.15 1.21 3.36
C LEU A 201 -12.08 1.74 1.92
N TRP A 202 -11.67 0.91 0.97
CA TRP A 202 -11.65 1.28 -0.43
C TRP A 202 -13.05 1.61 -0.96
N ASN A 203 -14.03 0.75 -0.69
CA ASN A 203 -15.40 0.95 -1.15
C ASN A 203 -16.00 2.24 -0.57
N ARG A 204 -15.84 2.48 0.73
CA ARG A 204 -16.31 3.72 1.39
C ARG A 204 -15.61 4.97 0.87
N LEU A 205 -14.31 4.89 0.57
CA LEU A 205 -13.61 6.01 -0.07
C LEU A 205 -14.07 6.25 -1.51
N LEU A 206 -14.47 5.23 -2.27
CA LEU A 206 -15.06 5.43 -3.59
C LEU A 206 -16.42 6.14 -3.52
N GLU A 207 -17.28 5.71 -2.59
CA GLU A 207 -18.58 6.36 -2.33
C GLU A 207 -18.39 7.82 -1.92
N LEU A 208 -17.52 8.09 -0.93
CA LEU A 208 -17.21 9.44 -0.47
C LEU A 208 -16.70 10.32 -1.61
N ARG A 209 -15.79 9.82 -2.45
CA ARG A 209 -15.29 10.57 -3.61
C ARG A 209 -16.40 10.88 -4.61
N THR A 210 -17.34 9.96 -4.81
CA THR A 210 -18.46 10.14 -5.73
C THR A 210 -19.42 11.22 -5.22
N ALA A 211 -19.82 11.13 -3.95
CA ALA A 211 -20.63 12.15 -3.29
C ALA A 211 -19.93 13.52 -3.28
N ALA A 212 -18.64 13.56 -2.98
CA ALA A 212 -17.86 14.78 -2.98
C ALA A 212 -17.73 15.42 -4.38
N ARG A 213 -17.54 14.63 -5.45
CA ARG A 213 -17.52 15.17 -6.82
C ARG A 213 -18.86 15.83 -7.19
N PHE A 214 -19.96 15.23 -6.76
CA PHE A 214 -21.29 15.80 -6.99
C PHE A 214 -21.50 17.09 -6.18
N ALA A 215 -21.21 17.05 -4.88
CA ALA A 215 -21.36 18.20 -3.99
C ALA A 215 -20.49 19.39 -4.40
N PHE A 216 -19.26 19.14 -4.86
CA PHE A 216 -18.21 20.14 -5.07
C PHE A 216 -17.76 20.24 -6.54
N SER A 217 -18.69 20.02 -7.48
CA SER A 217 -18.41 20.02 -8.93
C SER A 217 -17.76 21.29 -9.49
N GLY A 218 -17.85 22.41 -8.77
CA GLY A 218 -17.20 23.68 -9.12
C GLY A 218 -16.06 24.12 -8.18
N ASP A 219 -15.56 23.24 -7.30
CA ASP A 219 -14.44 23.52 -6.40
C ASP A 219 -13.22 22.68 -6.78
N ASP A 220 -12.35 23.25 -7.63
CA ASP A 220 -11.16 22.58 -8.15
C ASP A 220 -10.20 22.11 -7.06
N LYS A 221 -10.17 22.80 -5.91
CA LYS A 221 -9.31 22.43 -4.78
C LYS A 221 -9.81 21.14 -4.14
N VAL A 222 -11.11 21.03 -3.88
CA VAL A 222 -11.71 19.80 -3.36
C VAL A 222 -11.59 18.66 -4.38
N LEU A 223 -11.92 18.91 -5.64
CA LEU A 223 -11.85 17.92 -6.72
C LEU A 223 -10.42 17.36 -6.91
N SER A 224 -9.41 18.23 -6.85
CA SER A 224 -8.00 17.82 -6.92
C SER A 224 -7.60 16.99 -5.69
N ALA A 225 -8.11 17.35 -4.51
CA ALA A 225 -7.78 16.64 -3.29
C ALA A 225 -8.43 15.25 -3.21
N ILE A 226 -9.65 15.06 -3.73
CA ILE A 226 -10.34 13.76 -3.67
C ILE A 226 -9.99 12.82 -4.84
N ARG A 227 -9.22 13.27 -5.84
CA ARG A 227 -8.82 12.45 -6.99
C ARG A 227 -8.06 11.20 -6.52
N ILE A 228 -8.37 10.05 -7.12
CA ILE A 228 -7.58 8.83 -6.95
C ILE A 228 -6.21 9.15 -7.54
N ARG A 229 -5.19 9.23 -6.68
CA ARG A 229 -3.84 9.38 -7.17
C ARG A 229 -3.39 8.01 -7.66
N ARG A 230 -3.30 7.85 -8.98
CA ARG A 230 -2.43 6.82 -9.57
C ARG A 230 -1.01 7.28 -9.27
N ARG A 231 -0.46 6.88 -8.12
CA ARG A 231 0.96 7.10 -7.79
C ARG A 231 1.75 5.90 -8.29
#